data_AF-A0A1E4TCP8-F1
#
_entry.id   AF-A0A1E4TCP8-F1
#
_cell.length_a   1.000
_cell.length_b   1.000
_cell.length_c   1.000
_cell.angle_alpha   90.00
_cell.angle_beta   90.00
_cell.angle_gamma   90.00
#
_symmetry.space_group_name_H-M   'P 1'
#
loop_
_entity.id
_entity.type
_entity.pdbx_description
1 polymer ?
#
loop_
_entity_poly.entity_id
_entity_poly.type
_entity_poly.pdbx_seq_one_letter_code
_entity_poly.pdbx_strand_id
1 'polypeptide(L)'
;MSDWKSELNIPQKDTRALTKDVTATKGTDFEDFYLRRELLMGIFEAGFEKPSPVQEEAIPIALMGRDIIARAKNGTGKTAAFIIPMLEKIDTSVDSIQALILVPTRELALQTANVCKTLGKHINGLKVMSSFGGTSLKDDIMRLNDPIHVIVATPGRVLDLASRNIADFSKCPFFIMDEADKLLSREFTKTIEDLLVFFPKDRQIMLFSATFPLAVKSFMDKHLTKPYEINLMDELTLEGISQFYAFVEEKEKLHCLNTLFSKLQINQCIIFCNSANRVELLARKLTELGFSTFYLHAKMPQQDRNRVFHDFRNGNARNLVCSDLFTRGIDIQAVNVVINFDFPKTAETYLHRIGRSGRFGHRGLAIDLISWSDRFNLYKIEQELATEIRPIPPQIDKSLYVYDNPDAIPRPKFDLESSTPNSFTRNTYRSRGNDEQANPRNNQSGSNTERDKTAQNSRNTYRAQGLQPISQQVFRP
;
A
#
# COMPACT_ATOMS: atom_id res chain seq x y z
N MET A 1 -34.23 -19.06 18.11
CA MET A 1 -32.89 -18.52 17.84
C MET A 1 -33.04 -17.01 17.83
N SER A 2 -32.42 -16.30 18.78
CA SER A 2 -32.42 -14.84 18.80
C SER A 2 -31.80 -14.33 17.50
N ASP A 3 -32.51 -13.47 16.77
CA ASP A 3 -32.04 -12.86 15.52
C ASP A 3 -30.96 -11.81 15.83
N TRP A 4 -29.78 -12.30 16.20
CA TRP A 4 -28.63 -11.49 16.60
C TRP A 4 -28.16 -10.55 15.49
N LYS A 5 -28.54 -10.81 14.24
CA LYS A 5 -28.31 -9.91 13.11
C LYS A 5 -29.09 -8.60 13.26
N SER A 6 -30.25 -8.62 13.92
CA SER A 6 -31.06 -7.42 14.18
C SER A 6 -30.41 -6.42 15.13
N GLU A 7 -29.42 -6.87 15.93
CA GLU A 7 -28.67 -6.03 16.87
C GLU A 7 -27.38 -5.44 16.26
N LEU A 8 -27.01 -5.85 15.04
CA LEU A 8 -25.77 -5.40 14.39
C LEU A 8 -25.95 -4.03 13.74
N ASN A 9 -24.92 -3.21 13.84
CA ASN A 9 -24.81 -1.98 13.06
C ASN A 9 -24.26 -2.31 11.67
N ILE A 10 -25.14 -2.81 10.80
CA ILE A 10 -24.77 -3.20 9.42
C ILE A 10 -24.67 -1.93 8.56
N PRO A 11 -23.54 -1.72 7.84
CA PRO A 11 -23.41 -0.59 6.95
C PRO A 11 -24.40 -0.67 5.77
N GLN A 12 -24.69 0.48 5.15
CA GLN A 12 -25.55 0.52 3.96
C GLN A 12 -24.93 -0.34 2.85
N LYS A 13 -25.77 -1.18 2.24
CA LYS A 13 -25.38 -2.05 1.13
C LYS A 13 -24.81 -1.25 -0.04
N ASP A 14 -23.65 -1.68 -0.52
CA ASP A 14 -23.07 -1.16 -1.75
C ASP A 14 -23.85 -1.69 -2.96
N THR A 15 -24.52 -0.81 -3.68
CA THR A 15 -25.35 -1.15 -4.85
C THR A 15 -24.62 -0.95 -6.18
N ARG A 16 -23.32 -0.65 -6.16
CA ARG A 16 -22.53 -0.48 -7.40
C ARG A 16 -22.39 -1.81 -8.13
N ALA A 17 -22.31 -1.75 -9.46
CA ALA A 17 -22.02 -2.94 -10.27
C ALA A 17 -20.66 -3.53 -9.90
N LEU A 18 -20.61 -4.87 -9.84
CA LEU A 18 -19.46 -5.68 -9.51
C LEU A 18 -19.08 -6.54 -10.73
N THR A 19 -17.80 -6.78 -10.95
CA THR A 19 -17.27 -7.67 -12.00
C THR A 19 -17.38 -9.14 -11.60
N LYS A 20 -17.24 -10.03 -12.59
CA LYS A 20 -17.44 -11.47 -12.43
C LYS A 20 -16.45 -12.10 -11.46
N ASP A 21 -15.21 -11.62 -11.42
CA ASP A 21 -14.19 -12.07 -10.49
C ASP A 21 -14.50 -11.77 -9.00
N VAL A 22 -15.60 -11.04 -8.71
CA VAL A 22 -16.15 -10.85 -7.37
C VAL A 22 -17.52 -11.51 -7.19
N THR A 23 -18.33 -11.64 -8.25
CA THR A 23 -19.70 -12.18 -8.14
C THR A 23 -19.86 -13.64 -8.53
N ALA A 24 -18.89 -14.24 -9.23
CA ALA A 24 -18.92 -15.65 -9.67
C ALA A 24 -18.69 -16.61 -8.50
N THR A 25 -19.62 -16.57 -7.55
CA THR A 25 -19.63 -17.36 -6.33
C THR A 25 -20.38 -18.67 -6.54
N LYS A 26 -20.08 -19.68 -5.73
CA LYS A 26 -20.77 -20.98 -5.71
C LYS A 26 -22.11 -20.91 -4.97
N GLY A 27 -22.48 -19.74 -4.46
CA GLY A 27 -23.71 -19.50 -3.71
C GLY A 27 -23.58 -19.78 -2.21
N THR A 28 -22.34 -19.82 -1.69
CA THR A 28 -22.03 -20.08 -0.29
C THR A 28 -22.21 -18.81 0.54
N ASP A 29 -22.72 -18.92 1.76
CA ASP A 29 -22.76 -17.81 2.72
C ASP A 29 -21.69 -18.02 3.81
N PHE A 30 -21.29 -16.94 4.50
CA PHE A 30 -20.27 -17.04 5.56
C PHE A 30 -20.67 -17.99 6.70
N GLU A 31 -21.97 -18.18 6.92
CA GLU A 31 -22.52 -19.07 7.93
C GLU A 31 -22.27 -20.55 7.59
N ASP A 32 -22.12 -20.89 6.31
CA ASP A 32 -21.84 -22.26 5.85
C ASP A 32 -20.41 -22.72 6.18
N PHE A 33 -19.52 -21.80 6.57
CA PHE A 33 -18.17 -22.12 7.02
C PHE A 33 -18.10 -22.55 8.49
N TYR A 34 -19.23 -22.57 9.22
CA TYR A 34 -19.31 -22.96 10.63
C TYR A 34 -18.37 -22.18 11.56
N LEU A 35 -18.22 -20.88 11.29
CA LEU A 35 -17.38 -19.97 12.09
C LEU A 35 -18.03 -19.66 13.45
N ARG A 36 -17.21 -19.28 14.43
CA ARG A 36 -17.70 -18.76 15.72
C ARG A 36 -18.60 -17.54 15.54
N ARG A 37 -19.63 -17.43 16.39
CA ARG A 37 -20.63 -16.35 16.31
C ARG A 37 -20.00 -14.97 16.40
N GLU A 38 -19.02 -14.80 17.29
CA GLU A 38 -18.29 -13.56 17.50
C GLU A 38 -17.58 -13.10 16.22
N LEU A 39 -17.00 -14.04 15.47
CA LEU A 39 -16.34 -13.75 14.21
C LEU A 39 -17.37 -13.39 13.12
N LEU A 40 -18.49 -14.12 13.03
CA LEU A 40 -19.59 -13.79 12.11
C LEU A 40 -20.14 -12.38 12.36
N MET A 41 -20.31 -11.98 13.62
CA MET A 41 -20.71 -10.62 13.98
C MET A 41 -19.73 -9.57 13.43
N GLY A 42 -18.44 -9.79 13.58
CA GLY A 42 -17.42 -8.88 13.04
C GLY A 42 -17.41 -8.83 11.51
N ILE A 43 -17.65 -9.96 10.83
CA ILE A 43 -17.76 -10.05 9.36
C ILE A 43 -18.95 -9.22 8.86
N PHE A 44 -20.15 -9.40 9.43
CA PHE A 44 -21.34 -8.67 8.99
C PHE A 44 -21.28 -7.17 9.34
N GLU A 45 -20.75 -6.78 10.50
CA GLU A 45 -20.53 -5.36 10.84
C GLU A 45 -19.49 -4.70 9.95
N ALA A 46 -18.53 -5.45 9.40
CA ALA A 46 -17.60 -4.96 8.39
C ALA A 46 -18.27 -4.74 7.02
N GLY A 47 -19.54 -5.11 6.87
CA GLY A 47 -20.32 -4.97 5.63
C GLY A 47 -20.16 -6.13 4.67
N PHE A 48 -19.66 -7.28 5.12
CA PHE A 48 -19.44 -8.43 4.26
C PHE A 48 -20.71 -9.28 4.24
N GLU A 49 -21.42 -9.24 3.12
CA GLU A 49 -22.67 -9.99 2.97
C GLU A 49 -22.41 -11.44 2.51
N LYS A 50 -21.58 -11.60 1.47
CA LYS A 50 -21.25 -12.88 0.85
C LYS A 50 -19.73 -13.02 0.68
N PRO A 51 -19.20 -14.24 0.79
CA PRO A 51 -17.80 -14.49 0.48
C PRO A 51 -17.50 -14.23 -0.99
N SER A 52 -16.37 -13.61 -1.29
CA SER A 52 -15.86 -13.51 -2.65
C SER A 52 -15.32 -14.87 -3.14
N PRO A 53 -15.10 -15.08 -4.45
CA PRO A 53 -14.60 -16.38 -4.96
C PRO A 53 -13.29 -16.83 -4.30
N VAL A 54 -12.37 -15.90 -4.00
CA VAL A 54 -11.13 -16.22 -3.26
C VAL A 54 -11.39 -16.61 -1.81
N GLN A 55 -12.43 -16.07 -1.18
CA GLN A 55 -12.82 -16.44 0.17
C GLN A 55 -13.52 -17.80 0.20
N GLU A 56 -14.42 -18.08 -0.75
CA GLU A 56 -15.09 -19.39 -0.88
C GLU A 56 -14.11 -20.54 -1.07
N GLU A 57 -13.04 -20.34 -1.86
CA GLU A 57 -12.02 -21.37 -2.06
C GLU A 57 -11.03 -21.44 -0.89
N ALA A 58 -10.55 -20.30 -0.38
CA ALA A 58 -9.45 -20.31 0.59
C ALA A 58 -9.89 -20.63 2.03
N ILE A 59 -11.02 -20.10 2.49
CA ILE A 59 -11.47 -20.24 3.89
C ILE A 59 -11.61 -21.72 4.31
N PRO A 60 -12.38 -22.57 3.61
CA PRO A 60 -12.56 -23.96 4.04
C PRO A 60 -11.23 -24.74 4.03
N ILE A 61 -10.39 -24.50 3.03
CA ILE A 61 -9.08 -25.16 2.93
C ILE A 61 -8.15 -24.73 4.07
N ALA A 62 -8.17 -23.44 4.42
CA ALA A 62 -7.37 -22.90 5.51
C ALA A 62 -7.82 -23.45 6.87
N LEU A 63 -9.13 -23.58 7.08
CA LEU A 63 -9.70 -24.16 8.31
C LEU A 63 -9.33 -25.64 8.51
N MET A 64 -9.07 -26.37 7.41
CA MET A 64 -8.54 -27.75 7.43
C MET A 64 -7.03 -27.82 7.75
N GLY A 65 -6.34 -26.69 7.90
CA GLY A 65 -4.92 -26.64 8.26
C GLY A 65 -3.95 -26.91 7.10
N ARG A 66 -4.42 -26.88 5.84
CA ARG A 66 -3.53 -27.06 4.68
C ARG A 66 -2.80 -25.77 4.33
N ASP A 67 -1.57 -25.91 3.87
CA ASP A 67 -0.87 -24.78 3.24
C ASP A 67 -1.64 -24.30 2.01
N ILE A 68 -1.64 -23.00 1.79
CA ILE A 68 -2.34 -22.37 0.67
C ILE A 68 -1.37 -21.54 -0.14
N ILE A 69 -1.49 -21.65 -1.45
CA ILE A 69 -1.04 -20.61 -2.35
C ILE A 69 -2.23 -20.09 -3.15
N ALA A 70 -2.46 -18.79 -3.05
CA ALA A 70 -3.56 -18.12 -3.72
C ALA A 70 -3.03 -17.04 -4.66
N ARG A 71 -3.31 -17.23 -5.95
CA ARG A 71 -3.22 -16.18 -6.97
C ARG A 71 -4.56 -15.49 -7.07
N ALA A 72 -4.58 -14.22 -6.71
CA ALA A 72 -5.77 -13.39 -6.92
C ALA A 72 -5.39 -11.93 -7.08
N LYS A 73 -6.24 -11.20 -7.79
CA LYS A 73 -6.10 -9.77 -8.06
C LYS A 73 -6.13 -8.97 -6.75
N ASN A 74 -5.58 -7.77 -6.80
CA ASN A 74 -5.72 -6.85 -5.67
C ASN A 74 -7.17 -6.37 -5.57
N GLY A 75 -7.67 -6.21 -4.35
CA GLY A 75 -9.04 -5.72 -4.14
C GLY A 75 -10.15 -6.75 -4.33
N THR A 76 -9.86 -8.06 -4.40
CA THR A 76 -10.89 -9.13 -4.46
C THR A 76 -11.25 -9.74 -3.10
N GLY A 77 -10.81 -9.12 -1.99
CA GLY A 77 -11.06 -9.61 -0.64
C GLY A 77 -10.03 -10.63 -0.10
N LYS A 78 -8.85 -10.75 -0.73
CA LYS A 78 -7.73 -11.63 -0.29
C LYS A 78 -7.40 -11.51 1.19
N THR A 79 -7.37 -10.29 1.72
CA THR A 79 -7.00 -10.01 3.10
C THR A 79 -7.92 -10.74 4.09
N ALA A 80 -9.22 -10.75 3.85
CA ALA A 80 -10.15 -11.49 4.69
C ALA A 80 -10.12 -13.00 4.45
N ALA A 81 -9.75 -13.44 3.24
CA ALA A 81 -9.64 -14.86 2.90
C ALA A 81 -8.63 -15.61 3.80
N PHE A 82 -7.57 -14.94 4.27
CA PHE A 82 -6.65 -15.51 5.26
C PHE A 82 -6.89 -15.06 6.70
N ILE A 83 -7.45 -13.86 6.93
CA ILE A 83 -7.73 -13.39 8.31
C ILE A 83 -8.86 -14.19 8.95
N ILE A 84 -9.94 -14.47 8.22
CA ILE A 84 -11.10 -15.19 8.75
C ILE A 84 -10.69 -16.57 9.32
N PRO A 85 -10.06 -17.47 8.55
CA PRO A 85 -9.68 -18.78 9.06
C PRO A 85 -8.61 -18.70 10.17
N MET A 86 -7.72 -17.70 10.12
CA MET A 86 -6.74 -17.47 11.18
C MET A 86 -7.41 -17.03 12.48
N LEU A 87 -8.31 -16.04 12.45
CA LEU A 87 -9.05 -15.59 13.63
C LEU A 87 -9.93 -16.70 14.20
N GLU A 88 -10.54 -17.51 13.34
CA GLU A 88 -11.34 -18.65 13.77
C GLU A 88 -10.53 -19.64 14.63
N LYS A 89 -9.26 -19.85 14.29
CA LYS A 89 -8.37 -20.80 14.98
C LYS A 89 -7.60 -20.23 16.17
N ILE A 90 -7.58 -18.91 16.35
CA ILE A 90 -6.89 -18.29 17.50
C ILE A 90 -7.62 -18.58 18.81
N ASP A 91 -6.85 -19.00 19.81
CA ASP A 91 -7.27 -19.20 21.19
C ASP A 91 -6.79 -18.03 22.06
N THR A 92 -7.71 -17.17 22.47
CA THR A 92 -7.40 -15.98 23.28
C THR A 92 -7.15 -16.29 24.76
N SER A 93 -7.27 -17.56 25.18
CA SER A 93 -6.90 -18.00 26.53
C SER A 93 -5.40 -18.28 26.68
N VAL A 94 -4.68 -18.38 25.56
CA VAL A 94 -3.24 -18.65 25.53
C VAL A 94 -2.47 -17.37 25.20
N ASP A 95 -1.75 -16.86 26.20
CA ASP A 95 -0.90 -15.67 26.12
C ASP A 95 0.38 -15.92 25.30
N SER A 96 0.24 -16.21 24.01
CA SER A 96 1.35 -16.39 23.08
C SER A 96 1.00 -15.92 21.68
N ILE A 97 2.02 -15.57 20.90
CA ILE A 97 1.85 -15.22 19.49
C ILE A 97 1.47 -16.48 18.70
N GLN A 98 0.30 -16.45 18.09
CA GLN A 98 -0.28 -17.58 17.36
C GLN A 98 -0.31 -17.35 15.84
N ALA A 99 -0.23 -16.08 15.39
CA ALA A 99 -0.16 -15.76 13.97
C ALA A 99 0.81 -14.63 13.67
N LEU A 100 1.61 -14.83 12.62
CA LEU A 100 2.36 -13.77 11.95
C LEU A 100 1.81 -13.55 10.54
N ILE A 101 1.43 -12.30 10.24
CA ILE A 101 1.13 -11.84 8.88
C ILE A 101 2.26 -10.93 8.41
N LEU A 102 3.06 -11.42 7.47
CA LEU A 102 4.09 -10.66 6.78
C LEU A 102 3.50 -9.85 5.63
N VAL A 103 3.94 -8.60 5.54
CA VAL A 103 3.57 -7.66 4.49
C VAL A 103 4.79 -6.82 4.06
N PRO A 104 4.90 -6.41 2.79
CA PRO A 104 6.08 -5.70 2.30
C PRO A 104 6.16 -4.24 2.75
N THR A 105 5.04 -3.61 3.10
CA THR A 105 4.95 -2.18 3.42
C THR A 105 4.33 -1.92 4.79
N ARG A 106 4.66 -0.77 5.36
CA ARG A 106 4.19 -0.32 6.68
C ARG A 106 2.69 -0.01 6.65
N GLU A 107 2.26 0.59 5.55
CA GLU A 107 0.90 1.01 5.30
C GLU A 107 -0.03 -0.20 5.16
N LEU A 108 0.41 -1.25 4.44
CA LEU A 108 -0.31 -2.52 4.39
C LEU A 108 -0.34 -3.20 5.76
N ALA A 109 0.71 -3.08 6.58
CA ALA A 109 0.70 -3.63 7.94
C ALA A 109 -0.39 -2.99 8.81
N LEU A 110 -0.52 -1.66 8.74
CA LEU A 110 -1.58 -0.94 9.45
C LEU A 110 -2.97 -1.31 8.95
N GLN A 111 -3.15 -1.41 7.64
CA GLN A 111 -4.44 -1.78 7.04
C GLN A 111 -4.84 -3.21 7.42
N THR A 112 -3.94 -4.18 7.24
CA THR A 112 -4.19 -5.58 7.58
C THR A 112 -4.44 -5.74 9.08
N ALA A 113 -3.69 -5.06 9.95
CA ALA A 113 -3.96 -5.06 11.38
C ALA A 113 -5.34 -4.45 11.72
N ASN A 114 -5.76 -3.41 11.00
CA ASN A 114 -7.10 -2.83 11.17
C ASN A 114 -8.20 -3.81 10.72
N VAL A 115 -8.00 -4.55 9.63
CA VAL A 115 -8.94 -5.60 9.20
C VAL A 115 -9.02 -6.71 10.25
N CYS A 116 -7.89 -7.17 10.81
CA CYS A 116 -7.89 -8.13 11.91
C CYS A 116 -8.71 -7.64 13.11
N LYS A 117 -8.52 -6.38 13.52
CA LYS A 117 -9.26 -5.78 14.64
C LYS A 117 -10.75 -5.59 14.34
N THR A 118 -11.10 -5.28 13.08
CA THR A 118 -12.48 -5.07 12.65
C THR A 118 -13.24 -6.40 12.64
N LEU A 119 -12.70 -7.42 11.96
CA LEU A 119 -13.32 -8.75 11.89
C LEU A 119 -13.31 -9.47 13.24
N GLY A 120 -12.26 -9.25 14.05
CA GLY A 120 -12.14 -9.82 15.39
C GLY A 120 -12.75 -8.99 16.51
N LYS A 121 -13.53 -7.94 16.21
CA LYS A 121 -14.03 -6.96 17.19
C LYS A 121 -14.76 -7.59 18.38
N HIS A 122 -15.53 -8.65 18.13
CA HIS A 122 -16.31 -9.35 19.15
C HIS A 122 -15.59 -10.55 19.78
N ILE A 123 -14.38 -10.88 19.32
CA ILE A 123 -13.57 -11.97 19.90
C ILE A 123 -12.91 -11.43 21.18
N ASN A 124 -13.49 -11.78 22.34
CA ASN A 124 -13.00 -11.28 23.61
C ASN A 124 -11.55 -11.70 23.88
N GLY A 125 -10.74 -10.76 24.37
CA GLY A 125 -9.33 -10.97 24.66
C GLY A 125 -8.40 -10.91 23.44
N LEU A 126 -8.91 -10.82 22.20
CA LEU A 126 -8.05 -10.75 21.01
C LEU A 126 -7.13 -9.52 21.06
N LYS A 127 -5.83 -9.75 20.83
CA LYS A 127 -4.80 -8.70 20.82
C LYS A 127 -4.01 -8.76 19.52
N VAL A 128 -4.10 -7.67 18.75
CA VAL A 128 -3.43 -7.51 17.45
C VAL A 128 -2.42 -6.36 17.53
N MET A 129 -1.18 -6.64 17.15
CA MET A 129 -0.11 -5.65 17.04
C MET A 129 0.34 -5.50 15.59
N SER A 130 0.67 -4.28 15.18
CA SER A 130 1.39 -4.02 13.95
C SER A 130 2.82 -3.57 14.28
N SER A 131 3.83 -4.15 13.66
CA SER A 131 5.24 -3.80 13.91
C SER A 131 6.02 -3.67 12.61
N PHE A 132 6.63 -2.52 12.36
CA PHE A 132 7.32 -2.28 11.11
C PHE A 132 8.39 -1.20 11.26
N GLY A 133 9.34 -1.15 10.32
CA GLY A 133 10.42 -0.16 10.37
C GLY A 133 9.92 1.28 10.55
N GLY A 134 10.69 2.15 11.22
CA GLY A 134 10.32 3.55 11.41
C GLY A 134 9.36 3.84 12.57
N THR A 135 8.80 2.84 13.25
CA THR A 135 8.29 2.98 14.63
C THR A 135 9.42 2.75 15.63
N SER A 136 9.26 3.27 16.85
CA SER A 136 10.19 3.07 17.97
C SER A 136 10.28 1.59 18.31
N LEU A 137 11.49 1.02 18.19
CA LEU A 137 11.74 -0.36 18.62
C LEU A 137 11.45 -0.53 20.12
N LYS A 138 11.74 0.50 20.93
CA LYS A 138 11.46 0.50 22.36
C LYS A 138 9.97 0.34 22.64
N ASP A 139 9.12 1.02 21.87
CA ASP A 139 7.67 0.98 22.05
C ASP A 139 7.13 -0.40 21.64
N ASP A 140 7.67 -0.98 20.57
CA ASP A 140 7.35 -2.36 20.17
C ASP A 140 7.73 -3.37 21.27
N ILE A 141 8.93 -3.23 21.86
CA ILE A 141 9.40 -4.07 22.97
C ILE A 141 8.47 -3.93 24.18
N MET A 142 8.16 -2.69 24.57
CA MET A 142 7.26 -2.43 25.68
C MET A 142 5.87 -3.03 25.42
N ARG A 143 5.37 -2.95 24.18
CA ARG A 143 4.08 -3.53 23.81
C ARG A 143 4.08 -5.06 23.86
N LEU A 144 5.21 -5.71 23.55
CA LEU A 144 5.35 -7.16 23.60
C LEU A 144 5.49 -7.72 25.02
N ASN A 145 5.58 -6.87 26.05
CA ASN A 145 5.45 -7.30 27.45
C ASN A 145 4.01 -7.71 27.79
N ASP A 146 3.02 -7.18 27.07
CA ASP A 146 1.62 -7.59 27.19
C ASP A 146 1.31 -8.69 26.17
N PRO A 147 0.39 -9.62 26.46
CA PRO A 147 0.00 -10.68 25.54
C PRO A 147 -0.40 -10.14 24.15
N ILE A 148 0.12 -10.82 23.11
CA ILE A 148 -0.18 -10.60 21.69
C ILE A 148 -0.49 -11.93 21.04
N HIS A 149 -1.62 -11.99 20.34
CA HIS A 149 -2.05 -13.19 19.61
C HIS A 149 -1.67 -13.09 18.12
N VAL A 150 -1.81 -11.90 17.53
CA VAL A 150 -1.53 -11.65 16.11
C VAL A 150 -0.51 -10.52 15.95
N ILE A 151 0.55 -10.80 15.19
CA ILE A 151 1.49 -9.77 14.73
C ILE A 151 1.32 -9.58 13.22
N VAL A 152 1.17 -8.33 12.80
CA VAL A 152 1.24 -7.93 11.39
C VAL A 152 2.50 -7.09 11.20
N ALA A 153 3.44 -7.54 10.36
CA ALA A 153 4.76 -6.92 10.34
C ALA A 153 5.49 -6.94 9.00
N THR A 154 6.48 -6.04 8.88
CA THR A 154 7.46 -6.06 7.78
C THR A 154 8.65 -6.97 8.14
N PRO A 155 9.23 -7.72 7.17
CA PRO A 155 10.21 -8.78 7.45
C PRO A 155 11.39 -8.39 8.34
N GLY A 156 12.07 -7.28 8.02
CA GLY A 156 13.27 -6.87 8.76
C GLY A 156 13.01 -6.53 10.23
N ARG A 157 11.85 -5.92 10.54
CA ARG A 157 11.50 -5.56 11.92
C ARG A 157 11.15 -6.79 12.75
N VAL A 158 10.35 -7.70 12.20
CA VAL A 158 9.95 -8.89 12.95
C VAL A 158 11.12 -9.86 13.15
N LEU A 159 12.03 -9.97 12.18
CA LEU A 159 13.26 -10.75 12.36
C LEU A 159 14.13 -10.17 13.48
N ASP A 160 14.27 -8.85 13.58
CA ASP A 160 15.02 -8.19 14.67
C ASP A 160 14.39 -8.50 16.04
N LEU A 161 13.05 -8.45 16.15
CA LEU A 161 12.34 -8.79 17.38
C LEU A 161 12.47 -10.27 17.75
N ALA A 162 12.37 -11.18 16.77
CA ALA A 162 12.53 -12.62 16.97
C ALA A 162 13.96 -12.98 17.38
N SER A 163 14.95 -12.43 16.69
CA SER A 163 16.38 -12.71 16.94
C SER A 163 16.86 -12.23 18.30
N ARG A 164 16.19 -11.23 18.88
CA ARG A 164 16.44 -10.75 20.25
C ARG A 164 15.66 -11.51 21.32
N ASN A 165 14.91 -12.56 20.95
CA ASN A 165 13.99 -13.29 21.83
C ASN A 165 12.93 -12.39 22.49
N ILE A 166 12.52 -11.31 21.81
CA ILE A 166 11.46 -10.41 22.29
C ILE A 166 10.10 -10.89 21.77
N ALA A 167 10.05 -11.32 20.51
CA ALA A 167 8.87 -11.97 19.93
C ALA A 167 9.12 -13.48 19.85
N ASP A 168 8.40 -14.25 20.66
CA ASP A 168 8.47 -15.72 20.66
C ASP A 168 7.43 -16.31 19.70
N PHE A 169 7.92 -16.95 18.64
CA PHE A 169 7.11 -17.64 17.63
C PHE A 169 7.06 -19.16 17.80
N SER A 170 7.61 -19.70 18.90
CA SER A 170 7.68 -21.14 19.15
C SER A 170 6.32 -21.84 19.26
N LYS A 171 5.24 -21.08 19.49
CA LYS A 171 3.84 -21.55 19.53
C LYS A 171 2.98 -20.94 18.43
N CYS A 172 3.60 -20.47 17.34
CA CYS A 172 2.90 -19.77 16.26
C CYS A 172 2.57 -20.73 15.11
N PRO A 173 1.33 -21.28 15.04
CA PRO A 173 0.93 -22.18 13.96
C PRO A 173 0.74 -21.47 12.61
N PHE A 174 0.48 -20.16 12.58
CA PHE A 174 0.19 -19.47 11.31
C PHE A 174 1.33 -18.56 10.85
N PHE A 175 1.83 -18.82 9.64
CA PHE A 175 2.77 -17.96 8.92
C PHE A 175 2.15 -17.51 7.60
N ILE A 176 1.74 -16.25 7.51
CA ILE A 176 0.96 -15.72 6.39
C ILE A 176 1.78 -14.67 5.65
N MET A 177 1.75 -14.70 4.31
CA MET A 177 2.43 -13.75 3.45
C MET A 177 1.44 -13.09 2.49
N ASP A 178 1.25 -11.78 2.60
CA ASP A 178 0.47 -10.99 1.64
C ASP A 178 1.40 -10.15 0.75
N GLU A 179 1.06 -10.04 -0.54
CA GLU A 179 1.96 -9.57 -1.61
C GLU A 179 3.31 -10.33 -1.62
N ALA A 180 3.21 -11.66 -1.70
CA ALA A 180 4.36 -12.55 -1.57
C ALA A 180 5.42 -12.40 -2.67
N ASP A 181 5.05 -11.96 -3.87
CA ASP A 181 6.00 -11.60 -4.93
C ASP A 181 7.00 -10.52 -4.49
N LYS A 182 6.56 -9.56 -3.67
CA LYS A 182 7.43 -8.54 -3.07
C LYS A 182 8.22 -9.04 -1.88
N LEU A 183 7.58 -9.85 -1.04
CA LEU A 183 8.25 -10.44 0.12
C LEU A 183 9.35 -11.42 -0.29
N LEU A 184 9.22 -12.06 -1.45
CA LEU A 184 10.18 -13.04 -1.98
C LEU A 184 11.09 -12.45 -3.06
N SER A 185 11.27 -11.13 -3.03
CA SER A 185 12.33 -10.49 -3.81
C SER A 185 13.71 -10.84 -3.24
N ARG A 186 14.77 -10.68 -4.05
CA ARG A 186 16.15 -11.04 -3.66
C ARG A 186 16.60 -10.40 -2.35
N GLU A 187 16.08 -9.22 -2.04
CA GLU A 187 16.40 -8.45 -0.84
C GLU A 187 15.79 -9.04 0.44
N PHE A 188 14.63 -9.71 0.34
CA PHE A 188 13.86 -10.15 1.51
C PHE A 188 13.79 -11.67 1.68
N THR A 189 13.98 -12.46 0.61
CA THR A 189 13.88 -13.94 0.70
C THR A 189 14.72 -14.51 1.83
N LYS A 190 15.99 -14.09 1.95
CA LYS A 190 16.88 -14.58 3.02
C LYS A 190 16.35 -14.22 4.41
N THR A 191 15.89 -13.00 4.61
CA THR A 191 15.30 -12.54 5.88
C THR A 191 14.09 -13.39 6.27
N ILE A 192 13.28 -13.80 5.29
CA ILE A 192 12.10 -14.64 5.53
C ILE A 192 12.51 -16.08 5.85
N GLU A 193 13.50 -16.63 5.14
CA GLU A 193 14.04 -17.96 5.43
C GLU A 193 14.65 -18.03 6.84
N ASP A 194 15.40 -16.99 7.25
CA ASP A 194 15.97 -16.87 8.59
C ASP A 194 14.85 -16.78 9.65
N LEU A 195 13.75 -16.08 9.35
CA LEU A 195 12.61 -15.95 10.25
C LEU A 195 11.86 -17.27 10.46
N LEU A 196 11.74 -18.11 9.43
CA LEU A 196 11.05 -19.40 9.50
C LEU A 196 11.68 -20.38 10.50
N VAL A 197 12.95 -20.17 10.90
CA VAL A 197 13.66 -20.98 11.90
C VAL A 197 13.05 -20.84 13.30
N PHE A 198 12.42 -19.69 13.60
CA PHE A 198 11.82 -19.42 14.91
C PHE A 198 10.42 -20.06 15.09
N PHE A 199 9.88 -20.68 14.05
CA PHE A 199 8.53 -21.25 14.05
C PHE A 199 8.55 -22.78 14.18
N PRO A 200 7.47 -23.40 14.68
CA PRO A 200 7.25 -24.85 14.62
C PRO A 200 7.42 -25.41 13.21
N LYS A 201 7.82 -26.69 13.12
CA LYS A 201 7.97 -27.38 11.82
C LYS A 201 6.63 -27.67 11.16
N ASP A 202 5.59 -27.86 11.96
CA ASP A 202 4.21 -28.19 11.58
C ASP A 202 3.30 -26.93 11.48
N ARG A 203 3.91 -25.75 11.29
CA ARG A 203 3.19 -24.52 11.00
C ARG A 203 2.46 -24.59 9.64
N GLN A 204 1.32 -23.92 9.55
CA GLN A 204 0.59 -23.68 8.31
C GLN A 204 1.11 -22.40 7.64
N ILE A 205 1.47 -22.52 6.37
CA ILE A 205 1.91 -21.39 5.54
C ILE A 205 0.81 -21.02 4.54
N MET A 206 0.39 -19.76 4.53
CA MET A 206 -0.57 -19.24 3.56
C MET A 206 0.03 -18.08 2.77
N LEU A 207 0.16 -18.25 1.46
CA LEU A 207 0.81 -17.31 0.55
C LEU A 207 -0.21 -16.70 -0.41
N PHE A 208 -0.32 -15.37 -0.41
CA PHE A 208 -1.19 -14.62 -1.30
C PHE A 208 -0.37 -13.68 -2.18
N SER A 209 -0.57 -13.77 -3.50
CA SER A 209 0.16 -12.95 -4.46
C SER A 209 -0.69 -12.60 -5.69
N ALA A 210 -0.34 -11.52 -6.38
CA ALA A 210 -0.89 -11.22 -7.71
C ALA A 210 -0.07 -11.93 -8.80
N THR A 211 1.26 -12.01 -8.60
CA THR A 211 2.18 -12.63 -9.56
C THR A 211 3.00 -13.74 -8.92
N PHE A 212 3.47 -14.69 -9.72
CA PHE A 212 4.32 -15.80 -9.28
C PHE A 212 5.61 -15.86 -10.10
N PRO A 213 6.57 -14.96 -9.82
CA PRO A 213 7.90 -15.09 -10.40
C PRO A 213 8.60 -16.35 -9.89
N LEU A 214 9.69 -16.75 -10.56
CA LEU A 214 10.47 -17.94 -10.21
C LEU A 214 10.89 -17.99 -8.74
N ALA A 215 11.19 -16.83 -8.13
CA ALA A 215 11.55 -16.74 -6.72
C ALA A 215 10.42 -17.19 -5.79
N VAL A 216 9.16 -16.87 -6.11
CA VAL A 216 8.00 -17.37 -5.35
C VAL A 216 7.90 -18.88 -5.49
N LYS A 217 8.01 -19.39 -6.72
CA LYS A 217 7.98 -20.84 -6.99
C LYS A 217 9.06 -21.61 -6.23
N SER A 218 10.31 -21.15 -6.26
CA SER A 218 11.41 -21.78 -5.51
C SER A 218 11.18 -21.76 -4.00
N PHE A 219 10.62 -20.69 -3.46
CA PHE A 219 10.27 -20.64 -2.03
C PHE A 219 9.16 -21.65 -1.69
N MET A 220 8.13 -21.75 -2.55
CA MET A 220 7.04 -22.71 -2.37
C MET A 220 7.55 -24.14 -2.31
N ASP A 221 8.33 -24.55 -3.32
CA ASP A 221 8.83 -25.92 -3.46
C ASP A 221 9.70 -26.34 -2.26
N LYS A 222 10.36 -25.37 -1.61
CA LYS A 222 11.24 -25.59 -0.46
C LYS A 222 10.51 -25.60 0.89
N HIS A 223 9.45 -24.80 1.04
CA HIS A 223 8.88 -24.49 2.37
C HIS A 223 7.43 -24.93 2.57
N LEU A 224 6.64 -25.08 1.50
CA LEU A 224 5.22 -25.45 1.61
C LEU A 224 5.06 -26.97 1.54
N THR A 225 4.13 -27.51 2.32
CA THR A 225 3.84 -28.95 2.39
C THR A 225 2.56 -29.27 1.64
N LYS A 226 2.68 -29.77 0.40
CA LYS A 226 1.55 -30.11 -0.49
C LYS A 226 0.47 -28.99 -0.48
N PRO A 227 0.83 -27.76 -0.86
CA PRO A 227 -0.09 -26.64 -0.77
C PRO A 227 -1.30 -26.85 -1.69
N TYR A 228 -2.44 -26.31 -1.28
CA TYR A 228 -3.59 -26.19 -2.17
C TYR A 228 -3.42 -24.93 -3.01
N GLU A 229 -3.40 -25.11 -4.33
CA GLU A 229 -3.23 -24.02 -5.29
C GLU A 229 -4.58 -23.46 -5.71
N ILE A 230 -4.80 -22.19 -5.37
CA ILE A 230 -5.97 -21.41 -5.80
C ILE A 230 -5.49 -20.47 -6.89
N ASN A 231 -5.90 -20.72 -8.13
CA ASN A 231 -5.67 -19.78 -9.22
C ASN A 231 -7.00 -19.27 -9.75
N LEU A 232 -7.37 -18.04 -9.35
CA LEU A 232 -8.61 -17.39 -9.78
C LEU A 232 -8.38 -16.38 -10.91
N MET A 233 -7.23 -16.50 -11.59
CA MET A 233 -6.81 -15.60 -12.65
C MET A 233 -6.36 -16.43 -13.86
N ASP A 234 -7.18 -16.46 -14.91
CA ASP A 234 -6.77 -16.96 -16.23
C ASP A 234 -5.79 -15.97 -16.89
N GLU A 235 -6.08 -14.67 -16.77
CA GLU A 235 -5.24 -13.57 -17.23
C GLU A 235 -4.73 -12.71 -16.07
N LEU A 236 -3.55 -12.09 -16.25
CA LEU A 236 -2.93 -11.18 -15.28
C LEU A 236 -3.62 -9.81 -15.20
N THR A 237 -4.65 -9.57 -16.02
CA THR A 237 -5.32 -8.29 -16.21
C THR A 237 -6.35 -8.00 -15.12
N LEU A 238 -6.65 -6.72 -14.88
CA LEU A 238 -7.68 -6.29 -13.95
C LEU A 238 -9.00 -6.10 -14.69
N GLU A 239 -9.96 -6.98 -14.42
CA GLU A 239 -11.29 -6.89 -15.00
C GLU A 239 -11.99 -5.64 -14.43
N GLY A 240 -12.75 -4.92 -15.27
CA GLY A 240 -13.43 -3.69 -14.85
C GLY A 240 -12.58 -2.41 -14.95
N ILE A 241 -11.27 -2.50 -15.23
CA ILE A 241 -10.42 -1.32 -15.44
C ILE A 241 -10.22 -1.07 -16.93
N SER A 242 -10.79 0.04 -17.42
CA SER A 242 -10.55 0.52 -18.77
C SER A 242 -9.19 1.19 -18.85
N GLN A 243 -8.31 0.68 -19.71
CA GLN A 243 -6.93 1.13 -19.85
C GLN A 243 -6.76 1.89 -21.17
N PHE A 244 -6.20 3.11 -21.08
CA PHE A 244 -5.88 3.93 -22.25
C PHE A 244 -4.48 4.51 -22.16
N TYR A 245 -3.84 4.73 -23.31
CA TYR A 245 -2.61 5.52 -23.38
C TYR A 245 -2.77 6.78 -24.24
N ALA A 246 -2.06 7.84 -23.85
CA ALA A 246 -1.87 9.05 -24.62
C ALA A 246 -0.38 9.19 -24.97
N PHE A 247 -0.07 9.27 -26.27
CA PHE A 247 1.30 9.52 -26.71
C PHE A 247 1.61 11.02 -26.55
N VAL A 248 2.54 11.34 -25.66
CA VAL A 248 2.84 12.73 -25.26
C VAL A 248 4.34 12.91 -25.00
N GLU A 249 4.88 14.05 -25.43
CA GLU A 249 6.23 14.44 -25.06
C GLU A 249 6.29 14.88 -23.58
N GLU A 250 7.46 14.76 -22.94
CA GLU A 250 7.64 15.14 -21.53
C GLU A 250 7.20 16.58 -21.23
N LYS A 251 7.47 17.51 -22.14
CA LYS A 251 7.10 18.93 -22.00
C LYS A 251 5.58 19.15 -22.03
N GLU A 252 4.83 18.23 -22.64
CA GLU A 252 3.38 18.34 -22.86
C GLU A 252 2.57 17.56 -21.82
N LYS A 253 3.21 16.65 -21.06
CA LYS A 253 2.53 15.82 -20.05
C LYS A 253 1.67 16.62 -19.07
N LEU A 254 2.15 17.77 -18.60
CA LEU A 254 1.39 18.63 -17.69
C LEU A 254 0.14 19.22 -18.36
N HIS A 255 0.24 19.62 -19.63
CA HIS A 255 -0.87 20.14 -20.40
C HIS A 255 -1.91 19.05 -20.70
N CYS A 256 -1.44 17.86 -21.07
CA CYS A 256 -2.28 16.68 -21.24
C CYS A 256 -3.04 16.36 -19.94
N LEU A 257 -2.36 16.34 -18.80
CA LEU A 257 -2.98 16.09 -17.50
C LEU A 257 -4.07 17.12 -17.15
N ASN A 258 -3.82 18.41 -17.41
CA ASN A 258 -4.83 19.45 -17.22
C ASN A 258 -6.08 19.24 -18.11
N THR A 259 -5.85 18.81 -19.36
CA THR A 259 -6.93 18.46 -20.29
C THR A 259 -7.74 17.28 -19.78
N LEU A 260 -7.09 16.25 -19.25
CA LEU A 260 -7.76 15.10 -18.65
C LEU A 260 -8.60 15.52 -17.44
N PHE A 261 -8.08 16.35 -16.55
CA PHE A 261 -8.82 16.86 -15.38
C PHE A 261 -10.03 17.71 -15.76
N SER A 262 -10.01 18.35 -16.92
CA SER A 262 -11.15 19.13 -17.42
C SER A 262 -12.21 18.27 -18.13
N LYS A 263 -11.80 17.14 -18.73
CA LYS A 263 -12.70 16.26 -19.51
C LYS A 263 -13.31 15.12 -18.69
N LEU A 264 -12.60 14.64 -17.67
CA LEU A 264 -13.00 13.47 -16.90
C LEU A 264 -13.84 13.84 -15.68
N GLN A 265 -14.81 13.00 -15.37
CA GLN A 265 -15.61 13.10 -14.14
C GLN A 265 -14.92 12.30 -13.02
N ILE A 266 -13.87 12.89 -12.46
CA ILE A 266 -13.05 12.27 -11.41
C ILE A 266 -13.79 12.36 -10.06
N ASN A 267 -13.86 11.28 -9.29
CA ASN A 267 -14.20 11.38 -7.86
C ASN A 267 -12.92 11.70 -7.08
N GLN A 268 -12.06 10.70 -6.90
CA GLN A 268 -10.66 10.87 -6.52
C GLN A 268 -9.73 10.24 -7.55
N CYS A 269 -8.53 10.82 -7.69
CA CYS A 269 -7.51 10.39 -8.63
C CYS A 269 -6.17 10.11 -7.93
N ILE A 270 -5.49 9.04 -8.33
CA ILE A 270 -4.10 8.79 -7.96
C ILE A 270 -3.21 8.98 -9.19
N ILE A 271 -2.14 9.76 -9.05
CA ILE A 271 -1.19 10.07 -10.12
C ILE A 271 0.17 9.51 -9.75
N PHE A 272 0.71 8.60 -10.57
CA PHE A 272 1.99 7.96 -10.33
C PHE A 272 3.13 8.63 -11.08
N CYS A 273 4.20 8.92 -10.33
CA CYS A 273 5.49 9.35 -10.86
C CYS A 273 6.59 8.35 -10.46
N ASN A 274 7.62 8.23 -11.29
CA ASN A 274 8.70 7.26 -11.09
C ASN A 274 9.75 7.72 -10.05
N SER A 275 9.69 8.95 -9.55
CA SER A 275 10.64 9.46 -8.54
C SER A 275 10.03 10.48 -7.57
N ALA A 276 10.56 10.52 -6.34
CA ALA A 276 10.14 11.46 -5.30
C ALA A 276 10.23 12.93 -5.75
N ASN A 277 11.31 13.30 -6.43
CA ASN A 277 11.49 14.68 -6.91
C ASN A 277 10.41 15.07 -7.94
N ARG A 278 10.00 14.13 -8.80
CA ARG A 278 8.90 14.35 -9.76
C ARG A 278 7.54 14.42 -9.08
N VAL A 279 7.32 13.62 -8.03
CA VAL A 279 6.12 13.69 -7.19
C VAL A 279 5.96 15.10 -6.61
N GLU A 280 6.99 15.63 -5.95
CA GLU A 280 6.95 16.97 -5.34
C GLU A 280 6.75 18.06 -6.40
N LEU A 281 7.49 18.01 -7.51
CA LEU A 281 7.40 19.00 -8.58
C LEU A 281 6.01 19.03 -9.22
N LEU A 282 5.45 17.86 -9.53
CA LEU A 282 4.13 17.75 -10.14
C LEU A 282 3.05 18.24 -9.17
N ALA A 283 3.10 17.82 -7.91
CA ALA A 283 2.14 18.24 -6.90
C ALA A 283 2.15 19.76 -6.69
N ARG A 284 3.33 20.38 -6.66
CA ARG A 284 3.46 21.84 -6.58
C ARG A 284 2.79 22.53 -7.77
N LYS A 285 3.08 22.08 -9.00
CA LYS A 285 2.47 22.64 -10.21
C LYS A 285 0.96 22.45 -10.24
N LEU A 286 0.44 21.29 -9.85
CA LEU A 286 -1.01 21.06 -9.76
C LEU A 286 -1.66 21.97 -8.73
N THR A 287 -1.01 22.19 -7.60
CA THR A 287 -1.49 23.12 -6.55
C THR A 287 -1.50 24.56 -7.05
N GLU A 288 -0.46 25.00 -7.77
CA GLU A 288 -0.39 26.32 -8.41
C GLU A 288 -1.50 26.53 -9.46
N LEU A 289 -1.89 25.47 -10.18
CA LEU A 289 -3.02 25.46 -11.11
C LEU A 289 -4.39 25.39 -10.42
N GLY A 290 -4.44 25.32 -9.08
CA GLY A 290 -5.67 25.33 -8.30
C GLY A 290 -6.27 23.95 -8.02
N PHE A 291 -5.59 22.85 -8.34
CA PHE A 291 -6.09 21.51 -8.05
C PHE A 291 -5.84 21.10 -6.59
N SER A 292 -6.89 20.65 -5.90
CA SER A 292 -6.79 20.05 -4.56
C SER A 292 -5.99 18.74 -4.62
N THR A 293 -4.74 18.80 -4.17
CA THR A 293 -3.74 17.77 -4.39
C THR A 293 -2.87 17.57 -3.15
N PHE A 294 -2.77 16.32 -2.70
CA PHE A 294 -1.71 15.91 -1.79
C PHE A 294 -0.62 15.15 -2.55
N TYR A 295 0.52 14.97 -1.90
CA TYR A 295 1.61 14.17 -2.45
C TYR A 295 2.25 13.27 -1.42
N LEU A 296 2.82 12.15 -1.89
CA LEU A 296 3.32 11.12 -0.99
C LEU A 296 4.47 10.32 -1.65
N HIS A 297 5.66 10.34 -1.04
CA HIS A 297 6.85 9.61 -1.52
C HIS A 297 7.78 9.15 -0.39
N ALA A 298 8.78 8.32 -0.75
CA ALA A 298 9.53 7.49 0.19
C ALA A 298 10.40 8.28 1.17
N LYS A 299 10.84 9.46 0.74
CA LYS A 299 11.68 10.38 1.50
C LYS A 299 10.93 11.17 2.58
N MET A 300 9.59 11.09 2.62
CA MET A 300 8.81 11.79 3.65
C MET A 300 8.89 11.08 5.01
N PRO A 301 8.86 11.82 6.12
CA PRO A 301 8.68 11.24 7.45
C PRO A 301 7.42 10.37 7.52
N GLN A 302 7.48 9.25 8.26
CA GLN A 302 6.36 8.30 8.31
C GLN A 302 5.07 8.92 8.85
N GLN A 303 5.19 9.79 9.86
CA GLN A 303 4.04 10.46 10.47
C GLN A 303 3.29 11.32 9.44
N ASP A 304 4.02 12.08 8.62
CA ASP A 304 3.44 12.89 7.55
C ASP A 304 2.77 12.03 6.49
N ARG A 305 3.39 10.89 6.14
CA ARG A 305 2.80 9.94 5.18
C ARG A 305 1.49 9.35 5.68
N ASN A 306 1.44 8.94 6.95
CA ASN A 306 0.23 8.42 7.57
C ASN A 306 -0.88 9.48 7.57
N ARG A 307 -0.53 10.74 7.89
CA ARG A 307 -1.46 11.87 7.87
C ARG A 307 -2.01 12.13 6.47
N VAL A 308 -1.14 12.29 5.47
CA VAL A 308 -1.56 12.51 4.08
C VAL A 308 -2.46 11.39 3.58
N PHE A 309 -2.11 10.14 3.89
CA PHE A 309 -2.92 8.99 3.52
C PHE A 309 -4.31 9.04 4.17
N HIS A 310 -4.37 9.30 5.47
CA HIS A 310 -5.63 9.43 6.21
C HIS A 310 -6.51 10.56 5.64
N ASP A 311 -5.92 11.73 5.43
CA ASP A 311 -6.63 12.89 4.89
C ASP A 311 -7.13 12.64 3.46
N PHE A 312 -6.32 12.00 2.61
CA PHE A 312 -6.74 11.62 1.27
C PHE A 312 -7.88 10.58 1.29
N ARG A 313 -7.76 9.54 2.14
CA ARG A 313 -8.81 8.51 2.29
C ARG A 313 -10.14 9.10 2.76
N ASN A 314 -10.11 10.14 3.59
CA ASN A 314 -11.31 10.84 4.07
C ASN A 314 -11.88 11.86 3.07
N GLY A 315 -11.27 12.00 1.88
CA GLY A 315 -11.76 12.90 0.83
C GLY A 315 -11.31 14.35 0.98
N ASN A 316 -10.34 14.66 1.86
CA ASN A 316 -9.85 16.03 2.06
C ASN A 316 -9.09 16.58 0.84
N ALA A 317 -8.65 15.70 -0.07
CA ALA A 317 -8.13 16.07 -1.37
C ALA A 317 -8.70 15.17 -2.48
N ARG A 318 -8.86 15.76 -3.67
CA ARG A 318 -9.32 15.01 -4.85
C ARG A 318 -8.20 14.24 -5.54
N ASN A 319 -6.96 14.72 -5.46
CA ASN A 319 -5.83 14.11 -6.14
C ASN A 319 -4.73 13.73 -5.15
N LEU A 320 -4.09 12.58 -5.38
CA LEU A 320 -2.88 12.15 -4.69
C LEU A 320 -1.78 11.88 -5.72
N VAL A 321 -0.68 12.62 -5.67
CA VAL A 321 0.52 12.35 -6.47
C VAL A 321 1.48 11.48 -5.66
N CYS A 322 1.89 10.33 -6.17
CA CYS A 322 2.75 9.43 -5.40
C CYS A 322 3.74 8.61 -6.22
N SER A 323 4.75 8.09 -5.53
CA SER A 323 5.65 7.04 -6.05
C SER A 323 5.13 5.63 -5.74
N ASP A 324 5.70 4.62 -6.40
CA ASP A 324 5.33 3.20 -6.29
C ASP A 324 5.31 2.61 -4.88
N LEU A 325 6.04 3.19 -3.94
CA LEU A 325 6.18 2.65 -2.60
C LEU A 325 4.85 2.67 -1.82
N PHE A 326 3.94 3.57 -2.17
CA PHE A 326 2.84 3.93 -1.26
C PHE A 326 1.52 3.26 -1.50
N THR A 327 1.24 2.88 -2.73
CA THR A 327 -0.14 2.54 -3.05
C THR A 327 -0.41 1.06 -2.90
N ARG A 328 0.59 0.19 -2.74
CA ARG A 328 0.41 -1.25 -2.63
C ARG A 328 -0.40 -1.65 -1.39
N GLY A 329 -1.28 -2.64 -1.52
CA GLY A 329 -2.28 -2.97 -0.49
C GLY A 329 -3.42 -1.95 -0.24
N ILE A 330 -3.19 -0.66 -0.45
CA ILE A 330 -4.10 0.44 -0.07
C ILE A 330 -5.45 0.44 -0.80
N ASP A 331 -6.55 0.39 -0.03
CA ASP A 331 -7.94 0.49 -0.49
C ASP A 331 -8.53 1.89 -0.30
N ILE A 332 -8.90 2.54 -1.40
CA ILE A 332 -9.67 3.79 -1.40
C ILE A 332 -10.79 3.66 -2.43
N GLN A 333 -11.98 3.28 -1.97
CA GLN A 333 -13.14 3.00 -2.82
C GLN A 333 -13.60 4.19 -3.68
N ALA A 334 -13.26 5.41 -3.29
CA ALA A 334 -13.59 6.63 -4.01
C ALA A 334 -12.64 6.92 -5.20
N VAL A 335 -11.52 6.19 -5.32
CA VAL A 335 -10.60 6.33 -6.47
C VAL A 335 -11.19 5.61 -7.68
N ASN A 336 -11.65 6.38 -8.66
CA ASN A 336 -12.16 5.86 -9.92
C ASN A 336 -11.22 6.11 -11.11
N VAL A 337 -10.20 6.96 -10.94
CA VAL A 337 -9.21 7.26 -11.99
C VAL A 337 -7.79 7.09 -11.45
N VAL A 338 -6.95 6.40 -12.20
CA VAL A 338 -5.50 6.29 -11.99
C VAL A 338 -4.80 6.85 -13.22
N ILE A 339 -3.78 7.69 -13.00
CA ILE A 339 -2.97 8.26 -14.06
C ILE A 339 -1.51 7.86 -13.85
N ASN A 340 -0.92 7.16 -14.81
CA ASN A 340 0.53 6.99 -14.87
C ASN A 340 1.14 8.19 -15.59
N PHE A 341 1.49 9.22 -14.82
CA PHE A 341 2.19 10.39 -15.36
C PHE A 341 3.56 9.99 -15.90
N ASP A 342 4.23 9.08 -15.18
CA ASP A 342 5.40 8.36 -15.68
C ASP A 342 5.04 6.89 -15.86
N PHE A 343 5.20 6.35 -17.07
CA PHE A 343 4.91 4.95 -17.32
C PHE A 343 5.90 4.03 -16.57
N PRO A 344 5.43 2.94 -15.93
CA PRO A 344 6.30 2.02 -15.21
C PRO A 344 7.15 1.18 -16.17
N LYS A 345 8.21 0.55 -15.64
CA LYS A 345 9.14 -0.27 -16.42
C LYS A 345 8.85 -1.78 -16.35
N THR A 346 7.96 -2.22 -15.46
CA THR A 346 7.62 -3.64 -15.28
C THR A 346 6.11 -3.83 -15.21
N ALA A 347 5.63 -4.96 -15.73
CA ALA A 347 4.21 -5.34 -15.72
C ALA A 347 3.66 -5.46 -14.29
N GLU A 348 4.45 -6.01 -13.38
CA GLU A 348 4.12 -6.10 -11.96
C GLU A 348 3.84 -4.71 -11.37
N THR A 349 4.71 -3.73 -11.61
CA THR A 349 4.50 -2.35 -11.12
C THR A 349 3.25 -1.74 -11.72
N TYR A 350 3.03 -1.93 -13.03
CA TYR A 350 1.83 -1.47 -13.72
C TYR A 350 0.56 -2.03 -13.07
N LEU A 351 0.49 -3.36 -12.90
CA LEU A 351 -0.63 -4.06 -12.30
C LEU A 351 -0.95 -3.53 -10.89
N HIS A 352 0.07 -3.29 -10.07
CA HIS A 352 -0.13 -2.72 -8.74
C HIS A 352 -0.65 -1.27 -8.78
N ARG A 353 -0.24 -0.46 -9.75
CA ARG A 353 -0.69 0.93 -9.89
C ARG A 353 -2.14 1.01 -10.35
N ILE A 354 -2.48 0.32 -11.44
CA ILE A 354 -3.82 0.42 -12.01
C ILE A 354 -4.87 -0.24 -11.11
N GLY A 355 -4.48 -1.28 -10.35
CA GLY A 355 -5.32 -1.91 -9.31
C GLY A 355 -5.58 -1.06 -8.06
N ARG A 356 -5.35 0.25 -8.13
CA ARG A 356 -5.89 1.23 -7.18
C ARG A 356 -7.24 1.81 -7.58
N SER A 357 -7.62 1.67 -8.85
CA SER A 357 -8.99 1.90 -9.31
C SER A 357 -9.73 0.58 -9.43
N GLY A 358 -11.07 0.62 -9.45
CA GLY A 358 -11.89 -0.56 -9.73
C GLY A 358 -11.76 -1.71 -8.72
N ARG A 359 -11.52 -1.39 -7.44
CA ARG A 359 -11.43 -2.40 -6.37
C ARG A 359 -12.79 -3.02 -6.07
N PHE A 360 -12.80 -4.23 -5.55
CA PHE A 360 -14.00 -5.04 -5.33
C PHE A 360 -14.88 -5.17 -6.56
N GLY A 361 -14.25 -5.23 -7.73
CA GLY A 361 -14.93 -5.43 -9.00
C GLY A 361 -15.70 -4.21 -9.50
N HIS A 362 -15.44 -3.05 -8.94
CA HIS A 362 -15.99 -1.83 -9.48
C HIS A 362 -15.27 -1.38 -10.75
N ARG A 363 -15.89 -0.45 -11.48
CA ARG A 363 -15.33 0.09 -12.71
C ARG A 363 -14.28 1.16 -12.44
N GLY A 364 -13.18 1.14 -13.18
CA GLY A 364 -12.08 2.07 -13.04
C GLY A 364 -11.50 2.51 -14.37
N LEU A 365 -10.80 3.64 -14.35
CA LEU A 365 -10.08 4.18 -15.51
C LEU A 365 -8.59 4.28 -15.20
N ALA A 366 -7.76 3.71 -16.07
CA ALA A 366 -6.31 3.90 -16.06
C ALA A 366 -5.88 4.65 -17.32
N ILE A 367 -5.14 5.75 -17.15
CA ILE A 367 -4.59 6.54 -18.26
C ILE A 367 -3.08 6.62 -18.16
N ASP A 368 -2.41 6.22 -19.24
CA ASP A 368 -0.96 6.12 -19.35
C ASP A 368 -0.40 7.25 -20.23
N LEU A 369 0.47 8.09 -19.67
CA LEU A 369 1.18 9.12 -20.43
C LEU A 369 2.48 8.52 -20.99
N ILE A 370 2.48 8.18 -22.28
CA ILE A 370 3.54 7.45 -22.95
C ILE A 370 4.44 8.41 -23.74
N SER A 371 5.73 8.43 -23.40
CA SER A 371 6.75 9.09 -24.21
C SER A 371 7.30 8.14 -25.28
N TRP A 372 8.12 8.66 -26.20
CA TRP A 372 8.83 7.82 -27.18
C TRP A 372 9.66 6.71 -26.53
N SER A 373 10.29 7.00 -25.38
CA SER A 373 11.12 6.05 -24.65
C SER A 373 10.35 4.93 -23.95
N ASP A 374 9.02 5.08 -23.83
CA ASP A 374 8.19 4.13 -23.11
C ASP A 374 7.54 3.08 -24.03
N ARG A 375 7.59 3.25 -25.37
CA ARG A 375 6.94 2.34 -26.33
C ARG A 375 7.34 0.87 -26.17
N PHE A 376 8.62 0.59 -25.93
CA PHE A 376 9.08 -0.78 -25.71
C PHE A 376 8.49 -1.37 -24.41
N ASN A 377 8.43 -0.57 -23.34
CA ASN A 377 7.84 -1.01 -22.08
C ASN A 377 6.32 -1.19 -22.22
N LEU A 378 5.63 -0.33 -22.98
CA LEU A 378 4.20 -0.47 -23.26
C LEU A 378 3.92 -1.82 -23.89
N TYR A 379 4.57 -2.12 -25.03
CA TYR A 379 4.43 -3.39 -25.72
C TYR A 379 4.78 -4.58 -24.82
N LYS A 380 5.90 -4.49 -24.09
CA LYS A 380 6.32 -5.55 -23.16
C LYS A 380 5.26 -5.82 -22.08
N ILE A 381 4.70 -4.77 -21.48
CA ILE A 381 3.71 -4.88 -20.41
C ILE A 381 2.38 -5.44 -20.94
N GLU A 382 1.93 -5.02 -22.13
CA GLU A 382 0.76 -5.59 -22.80
C GLU A 382 0.91 -7.09 -23.02
N GLN A 383 2.07 -7.52 -23.51
CA GLN A 383 2.38 -8.94 -23.73
C GLN A 383 2.46 -9.73 -22.42
N GLU A 384 3.17 -9.22 -21.41
CA GLU A 384 3.33 -9.92 -20.12
C GLU A 384 2.01 -10.04 -19.35
N LEU A 385 1.12 -9.05 -19.45
CA LEU A 385 -0.18 -9.07 -18.79
C LEU A 385 -1.28 -9.70 -19.64
N ALA A 386 -1.03 -9.96 -20.92
CA ALA A 386 -2.05 -10.34 -21.90
C ALA A 386 -3.21 -9.33 -21.92
N THR A 387 -2.90 -8.02 -21.91
CA THR A 387 -3.89 -6.93 -21.96
C THR A 387 -3.69 -6.07 -23.20
N GLU A 388 -4.75 -5.39 -23.62
CA GLU A 388 -4.67 -4.31 -24.60
C GLU A 388 -4.86 -2.96 -23.89
N ILE A 389 -3.86 -2.08 -24.00
CA ILE A 389 -3.93 -0.69 -23.56
C ILE A 389 -4.25 0.13 -24.80
N ARG A 390 -5.50 0.60 -24.91
CA ARG A 390 -5.99 1.22 -26.15
C ARG A 390 -5.51 2.66 -26.29
N PRO A 391 -5.35 3.20 -27.51
CA PRO A 391 -5.16 4.64 -27.67
C PRO A 391 -6.35 5.41 -27.09
N ILE A 392 -6.07 6.52 -26.40
CA ILE A 392 -7.12 7.33 -25.79
C ILE A 392 -8.09 7.88 -26.86
N PRO A 393 -9.41 7.65 -26.73
CA PRO A 393 -10.37 8.20 -27.67
C PRO A 393 -10.57 9.71 -27.43
N PRO A 394 -11.12 10.46 -28.41
CA PRO A 394 -11.43 11.89 -28.23
C PRO A 394 -12.34 12.19 -27.03
N GLN A 395 -13.24 11.25 -26.73
CA GLN A 395 -14.16 11.25 -25.60
C GLN A 395 -14.21 9.86 -24.98
N ILE A 396 -14.03 9.79 -23.66
CA ILE A 396 -14.13 8.54 -22.88
C ILE A 396 -15.56 8.41 -22.37
N ASP A 397 -16.18 7.26 -22.60
CA ASP A 397 -17.50 6.96 -22.05
C ASP A 397 -17.48 6.95 -20.52
N LYS A 398 -18.38 7.72 -19.91
CA LYS A 398 -18.52 7.83 -18.45
C LYS A 398 -18.92 6.51 -17.81
N SER A 399 -19.67 5.66 -18.51
CA SER A 399 -20.12 4.36 -18.00
C SER A 399 -18.95 3.44 -17.61
N LEU A 400 -17.75 3.70 -18.14
CA LEU A 400 -16.54 2.92 -17.88
C LEU A 400 -15.91 3.21 -16.52
N TYR A 401 -16.27 4.28 -15.82
CA TYR A 401 -15.59 4.70 -14.58
C TYR A 401 -16.39 5.61 -13.64
N VAL A 402 -17.59 6.03 -14.03
CA VAL A 402 -18.50 6.84 -13.24
C VAL A 402 -19.68 5.97 -12.84
N TYR A 403 -20.11 6.10 -11.58
CA TYR A 403 -21.30 5.41 -11.06
C TYR A 403 -22.51 6.33 -11.18
N ASP A 404 -23.67 5.76 -11.52
CA ASP A 404 -24.92 6.51 -11.73
C ASP A 404 -25.41 7.23 -10.47
N ASN A 405 -25.06 6.70 -9.28
CA ASN A 405 -25.38 7.32 -7.99
C ASN A 405 -24.11 7.59 -7.17
N PRO A 406 -23.59 8.84 -7.12
CA PRO A 406 -22.43 9.22 -6.32
C PRO A 406 -22.62 9.03 -4.82
N ASP A 407 -23.87 9.04 -4.33
CA ASP A 407 -24.19 8.82 -2.91
C ASP A 407 -24.11 7.35 -2.51
N ALA A 408 -24.07 6.42 -3.49
CA ALA A 408 -23.87 5.00 -3.25
C ALA A 408 -22.40 4.63 -2.99
N ILE A 409 -21.45 5.57 -3.15
CA ILE A 409 -20.05 5.34 -2.80
C ILE A 409 -19.93 5.41 -1.28
N PRO A 410 -19.57 4.31 -0.58
CA PRO A 410 -19.43 4.33 0.86
C PRO A 410 -18.38 5.38 1.25
N ARG A 411 -18.82 6.46 1.88
CA ARG A 411 -17.93 7.42 2.53
C ARG A 411 -17.73 6.93 3.95
N PRO A 412 -16.50 6.84 4.45
CA PRO A 412 -16.29 6.59 5.88
C PRO A 412 -17.03 7.68 6.66
N LYS A 413 -18.10 7.31 7.37
CA LYS A 413 -18.70 8.18 8.39
C LYS A 413 -17.80 8.11 9.61
N PHE A 414 -17.01 9.15 9.81
CA PHE A 414 -16.43 9.42 11.13
C PHE A 414 -17.18 10.61 11.70
N ASP A 415 -17.98 10.34 12.73
CA ASP A 415 -18.52 11.38 13.58
C ASP A 415 -17.34 12.05 14.29
N LEU A 416 -17.02 13.26 13.84
CA LEU A 416 -16.21 14.18 14.63
C LEU A 416 -17.08 14.60 15.80
N GLU A 417 -16.92 13.94 16.95
CA GLU A 417 -17.32 14.56 18.21
C GLU A 417 -16.62 15.91 18.32
N SER A 418 -17.46 16.91 18.49
CA SER A 418 -17.18 18.33 18.55
C SER A 418 -16.04 18.68 19.49
N SER A 419 -14.98 19.27 18.93
CA SER A 419 -14.22 20.32 19.64
C SER A 419 -14.16 21.56 18.74
N THR A 420 -14.73 22.63 19.27
CA THR A 420 -14.98 23.95 18.66
C THR A 420 -13.74 24.65 18.11
N PRO A 421 -13.93 25.66 17.23
CA PRO A 421 -12.90 26.14 16.32
C PRO A 421 -11.93 27.11 17.00
N ASN A 422 -10.63 26.85 16.87
CA ASN A 422 -9.64 27.92 16.95
C ASN A 422 -8.97 28.08 15.58
N SER A 423 -9.18 29.27 15.03
CA SER A 423 -8.54 29.80 13.83
C SER A 423 -7.03 29.56 13.87
N PHE A 424 -6.52 28.71 12.98
CA PHE A 424 -5.10 28.68 12.68
C PHE A 424 -4.85 28.78 11.18
N THR A 425 -4.13 29.86 10.89
CA THR A 425 -3.68 30.41 9.64
C THR A 425 -3.09 29.39 8.67
N ARG A 426 -3.56 29.56 7.43
CA ARG A 426 -3.03 29.07 6.15
C ARG A 426 -1.54 29.37 6.03
N ASN A 427 -0.66 28.45 6.42
CA ASN A 427 0.78 28.57 6.17
C ASN A 427 1.13 27.95 4.82
N THR A 428 1.16 28.81 3.81
CA THR A 428 1.90 28.61 2.56
C THR A 428 3.40 28.51 2.87
N TYR A 429 4.05 27.43 2.42
CA TYR A 429 5.51 27.30 2.44
C TYR A 429 6.13 28.37 1.53
N ARG A 430 6.68 29.45 2.13
CA ARG A 430 7.57 30.39 1.43
C ARG A 430 9.03 30.07 1.77
N SER A 431 9.79 29.81 0.71
CA SER A 431 11.24 29.67 0.71
C SER A 431 11.90 30.99 1.14
N ARG A 432 12.84 30.95 2.09
CA ARG A 432 13.65 32.11 2.50
C ARG A 432 14.81 32.31 1.52
N GLY A 433 14.75 33.40 0.75
CA GLY A 433 15.93 34.03 0.16
C GLY A 433 16.52 35.03 1.16
N ASN A 434 17.84 35.03 1.28
CA ASN A 434 18.60 36.00 2.05
C ASN A 434 18.63 37.34 1.30
N ASP A 435 18.27 38.41 1.99
CA ASP A 435 18.78 39.75 1.71
C ASP A 435 19.13 40.42 3.05
N GLU A 436 20.42 40.69 3.23
CA GLU A 436 20.97 41.51 4.31
C GLU A 436 20.78 42.99 3.95
N GLN A 437 20.22 43.77 4.88
CA GLN A 437 20.50 45.20 4.96
C GLN A 437 20.43 45.71 6.41
N ALA A 438 21.42 46.56 6.72
CA ALA A 438 21.83 47.10 8.01
C ALA A 438 20.71 47.85 8.75
N ASN A 439 20.74 48.10 10.07
CA ASN A 439 21.68 48.96 10.84
C ASN A 439 21.19 49.03 12.34
N PRO A 440 21.68 49.88 13.28
CA PRO A 440 22.42 49.41 14.48
C PRO A 440 21.86 49.89 15.85
N ARG A 441 22.46 49.38 16.96
CA ARG A 441 22.88 50.05 18.22
C ARG A 441 22.49 49.35 19.54
N ASN A 442 23.51 49.31 20.42
CA ASN A 442 23.54 49.32 21.90
C ASN A 442 22.78 48.19 22.64
N ASN A 443 23.29 47.57 23.71
CA ASN A 443 24.09 48.11 24.81
C ASN A 443 24.72 46.97 25.65
N GLN A 444 25.97 47.19 26.08
CA GLN A 444 26.57 46.94 27.40
C GLN A 444 26.58 45.57 28.15
N SER A 445 27.70 45.43 28.88
CA SER A 445 28.07 44.54 30.02
C SER A 445 28.39 43.08 29.65
N GLY A 446 29.65 42.63 29.72
CA GLY A 446 30.48 42.36 30.93
C GLY A 446 30.49 40.82 31.09
N SER A 447 31.56 40.05 31.29
CA SER A 447 32.85 40.19 31.95
C SER A 447 33.66 38.90 31.70
N ASN A 448 35.01 38.97 31.72
CA ASN A 448 36.02 37.93 32.07
C ASN A 448 35.87 36.50 31.47
N THR A 449 36.90 35.84 30.94
CA THR A 449 38.19 35.53 31.59
C THR A 449 39.15 34.88 30.58
N GLU A 450 40.45 35.02 30.85
CA GLU A 450 41.65 34.48 30.20
C GLU A 450 41.64 32.96 29.90
N ARG A 451 42.32 32.50 28.82
CA ARG A 451 43.69 31.89 28.88
C ARG A 451 44.15 31.27 27.56
N ASP A 452 45.45 31.42 27.37
CA ASP A 452 46.40 30.93 26.36
C ASP A 452 46.18 29.55 25.73
N LYS A 453 46.60 29.41 24.45
CA LYS A 453 47.90 28.75 24.10
C LYS A 453 48.18 28.69 22.59
N THR A 454 49.27 29.39 22.21
CA THR A 454 50.38 28.96 21.34
C THR A 454 50.15 28.23 20.00
N ALA A 455 50.53 28.96 18.94
CA ALA A 455 51.70 28.70 18.08
C ALA A 455 51.62 27.71 16.89
N GLN A 456 51.86 28.33 15.72
CA GLN A 456 52.88 28.01 14.71
C GLN A 456 52.60 27.01 13.58
N ASN A 457 52.82 27.56 12.37
CA ASN A 457 53.57 26.99 11.23
C ASN A 457 52.88 25.85 10.44
N SER A 458 52.92 25.77 9.10
CA SER A 458 53.74 26.42 8.08
C SER A 458 53.07 26.30 6.70
N ARG A 459 53.49 27.20 5.81
CA ARG A 459 53.32 27.19 4.36
C ARG A 459 53.67 25.84 3.72
N ASN A 460 52.98 25.48 2.63
CA ASN A 460 53.68 25.15 1.39
C ASN A 460 52.80 25.35 0.14
N THR A 461 53.35 26.16 -0.76
CA THR A 461 52.94 26.45 -2.13
C THR A 461 53.55 25.42 -3.08
N TYR A 462 52.80 24.93 -4.08
CA TYR A 462 53.35 24.57 -5.39
C TYR A 462 52.32 24.83 -6.50
N ARG A 463 52.80 25.48 -7.57
CA ARG A 463 52.11 25.81 -8.82
C ARG A 463 53.00 25.33 -9.96
N ALA A 464 52.45 24.63 -10.96
CA ALA A 464 52.85 24.66 -12.37
C ALA A 464 51.84 23.84 -13.21
N GLN A 465 51.17 24.48 -14.20
CA GLN A 465 51.27 24.21 -15.66
C GLN A 465 50.69 22.84 -16.07
N GLY A 466 49.66 22.68 -16.90
CA GLY A 466 49.23 23.39 -18.10
C GLY A 466 49.53 22.51 -19.33
N LEU A 467 48.51 21.90 -19.97
CA LEU A 467 48.46 21.47 -21.39
C LEU A 467 47.09 20.83 -21.74
N GLN A 468 46.79 20.84 -23.04
CA GLN A 468 45.50 20.93 -23.75
C GLN A 468 44.69 19.62 -24.01
N PRO A 469 43.47 19.69 -24.59
CA PRO A 469 42.49 18.59 -24.61
C PRO A 469 42.62 17.67 -25.83
N ILE A 470 42.16 16.42 -25.71
CA ILE A 470 42.04 15.45 -26.81
C ILE A 470 40.57 15.06 -27.02
N SER A 471 40.23 14.98 -28.31
CA SER A 471 38.95 14.82 -28.98
C SER A 471 38.34 13.42 -28.99
N GLN A 472 37.03 13.42 -29.25
CA GLN A 472 36.11 12.40 -29.80
C GLN A 472 36.70 11.14 -30.47
N GLN A 473 36.06 9.99 -30.19
CA GLN A 473 35.73 8.88 -31.13
C GLN A 473 34.68 7.98 -30.44
N VAL A 474 33.41 7.96 -30.86
CA VAL A 474 32.78 7.09 -31.88
C VAL A 474 33.04 5.60 -31.65
N PHE A 475 32.03 4.87 -31.17
CA PHE A 475 31.75 3.49 -31.58
C PHE A 475 30.26 3.13 -31.33
N ARG A 476 29.56 2.83 -32.44
CA ARG A 476 28.44 1.89 -32.61
C ARG A 476 29.00 0.73 -33.47
N PRO A 477 28.39 -0.47 -33.55
CA PRO A 477 27.02 -0.86 -33.21
C PRO A 477 26.82 -1.36 -31.79
#